data_AF-A0A537XQ94-F1
#
_entry.id   AF-A0A537XQ94-F1
#
_cell.length_a   1.000
_cell.length_b   1.000
_cell.length_c   1.000
_cell.angle_alpha   90.00
_cell.angle_beta   90.00
_cell.angle_gamma   90.00
#
_symmetry.space_group_name_H-M   'P 1'
#
loop_
_entity.id
_entity.type
_entity.pdbx_description
1 polymer ?
#
loop_
_entity_poly.entity_id
_entity_poly.type
_entity_poly.pdbx_seq_one_letter_code
_entity_poly.pdbx_strand_id
1 'polypeptide(L)'
;MIYQAFSLLSGNRQALLKPCVTQIAHGYNKTVAQVVYRFAFELGMLPLTGTTDVAHMRDSLDIFDFTLTHDEIETLLALRGLRYETAT
;
A
#
# COMPACT_ATOMS: atom_id res chain seq x y z
N MET A 1 11.77 16.30 -7.12
CA MET A 1 12.12 15.56 -5.89
C MET A 1 11.21 14.34 -5.84
N ILE A 2 11.73 13.13 -5.61
CA ILE A 2 10.93 11.91 -5.47
C ILE A 2 10.82 11.60 -3.98
N TYR A 3 9.61 11.45 -3.47
CA TYR A 3 9.39 11.00 -2.09
C TYR A 3 9.37 9.48 -2.04
N GLN A 4 10.13 8.90 -1.12
CA GLN A 4 10.26 7.45 -0.97
C GLN A 4 9.64 7.00 0.35
N ALA A 5 8.69 6.07 0.27
CA ALA A 5 8.00 5.56 1.44
C ALA A 5 8.67 4.27 1.94
N PHE A 6 9.09 4.28 3.21
CA PHE A 6 9.71 3.14 3.88
C PHE A 6 8.81 2.59 5.00
N SER A 7 9.04 1.34 5.41
CA SER A 7 8.31 0.68 6.50
C SER A 7 6.78 0.62 6.34
N LEU A 8 6.26 0.75 5.11
CA LEU A 8 4.82 0.76 4.81
C LEU A 8 4.06 -0.44 5.38
N LEU A 9 4.67 -1.63 5.37
CA LEU A 9 4.04 -2.85 5.90
C LEU A 9 4.33 -3.06 7.38
N SER A 10 5.62 -3.07 7.75
CA SER A 10 6.07 -3.39 9.11
C SER A 10 5.64 -2.34 10.14
N GLY A 11 5.63 -1.06 9.76
CA GLY A 11 5.24 0.07 10.59
C GLY A 11 3.73 0.23 10.78
N ASN A 12 2.92 -0.41 9.92
CA ASN A 12 1.47 -0.22 9.89
C ASN A 12 0.65 -1.50 10.15
N ARG A 13 1.29 -2.57 10.64
CA ARG A 13 0.68 -3.90 10.81
C ARG A 13 -0.75 -3.89 11.36
N GLN A 14 -1.01 -3.12 12.42
CA GLN A 14 -2.34 -3.08 13.05
C GLN A 14 -3.41 -2.45 12.14
N ALA A 15 -3.04 -1.42 11.37
CA ALA A 15 -3.95 -0.80 10.40
C ALA A 15 -4.20 -1.73 9.22
N LEU A 16 -3.19 -2.47 8.78
CA LEU A 16 -3.29 -3.40 7.64
C LEU A 16 -4.10 -4.66 7.92
N LEU A 17 -4.31 -5.01 9.20
CA LEU A 17 -5.19 -6.11 9.62
C LEU A 17 -6.68 -5.74 9.61
N LYS A 18 -7.03 -4.49 9.29
CA LYS A 18 -8.44 -4.06 9.27
C LYS A 18 -9.19 -4.73 8.11
N PRO A 19 -10.43 -5.21 8.32
CA PRO A 19 -11.17 -5.94 7.30
C PRO A 19 -11.33 -5.20 5.97
N CYS A 20 -11.47 -3.87 6.00
CA CYS A 20 -11.58 -3.07 4.79
C CYS A 20 -10.35 -3.20 3.86
N VAL A 21 -9.14 -3.29 4.41
CA VAL A 21 -7.92 -3.45 3.61
C VAL A 21 -7.91 -4.81 2.91
N THR A 22 -8.31 -5.86 3.63
CA THR A 22 -8.45 -7.20 3.06
C THR A 22 -9.56 -7.26 2.01
N GLN A 23 -10.68 -6.56 2.21
CA GLN A 23 -11.78 -6.49 1.26
C GLN A 23 -11.37 -5.81 -0.04
N ILE A 24 -10.65 -4.68 0.05
CA ILE A 24 -10.08 -4.00 -1.12
C ILE A 24 -9.13 -4.94 -1.87
N ALA A 25 -8.20 -5.57 -1.16
CA ALA A 25 -7.25 -6.52 -1.74
C ALA A 25 -7.95 -7.67 -2.48
N HIS A 26 -8.98 -8.25 -1.86
CA HIS A 26 -9.80 -9.29 -2.49
C HIS A 26 -10.54 -8.80 -3.74
N GLY A 27 -11.04 -7.56 -3.74
CA GLY A 27 -11.72 -6.95 -4.90
C GLY A 27 -10.85 -6.91 -6.16
N TYR A 28 -9.54 -6.72 -5.97
CA TYR A 28 -8.56 -6.71 -7.07
C TYR A 28 -7.86 -8.05 -7.31
N ASN A 29 -8.17 -9.09 -6.51
CA ASN A 29 -7.39 -10.33 -6.47
C ASN A 29 -5.89 -10.08 -6.22
N LYS A 30 -5.61 -9.18 -5.27
CA LYS A 30 -4.26 -8.76 -4.86
C LYS A 30 -4.01 -9.04 -3.39
N THR A 31 -2.76 -8.94 -2.98
CA THR A 31 -2.37 -9.01 -1.57
C THR A 31 -2.58 -7.66 -0.88
N VAL A 32 -2.68 -7.68 0.45
CA VAL A 32 -2.68 -6.44 1.26
C VAL A 32 -1.42 -5.61 1.00
N ALA A 33 -0.27 -6.26 0.78
CA ALA A 33 0.97 -5.55 0.45
C ALA A 33 0.86 -4.77 -0.85
N GLN A 34 0.33 -5.40 -1.91
CA GLN A 34 0.10 -4.76 -3.20
C GLN A 34 -0.84 -3.56 -3.10
N VAL A 35 -1.93 -3.68 -2.34
CA VAL A 35 -2.86 -2.55 -2.09
C VAL A 35 -2.15 -1.39 -1.40
N VAL A 36 -1.33 -1.65 -0.39
CA VAL A 36 -0.59 -0.60 0.34
C VAL A 36 0.46 0.07 -0.54
N TYR A 37 1.15 -0.69 -1.38
CA TYR A 37 2.12 -0.15 -2.33
C TYR A 37 1.44 0.67 -3.43
N ARG A 38 0.31 0.19 -3.97
CA ARG A 38 -0.51 0.95 -4.90
C ARG A 38 -0.99 2.25 -4.26
N PHE A 39 -1.52 2.18 -3.04
CA PHE A 39 -1.95 3.36 -2.29
C PHE A 39 -0.83 4.39 -2.14
N ALA A 40 0.37 3.96 -1.73
CA ALA A 40 1.50 4.87 -1.62
C ALA A 40 1.88 5.50 -2.97
N PHE A 41 1.78 4.74 -4.07
CA PHE A 41 1.98 5.24 -5.42
C PHE A 41 0.93 6.29 -5.84
N GLU A 42 -0.35 6.07 -5.53
CA GLU A 42 -1.43 7.07 -5.77
C GLU A 42 -1.18 8.39 -5.02
N LEU A 43 -0.54 8.32 -3.85
CA LEU A 43 -0.14 9.49 -3.07
C LEU A 43 1.17 10.14 -3.57
N GLY A 44 1.70 9.71 -4.71
CA GLY A 44 2.92 10.25 -5.31
C GLY A 44 4.21 9.80 -4.62
N MET A 45 4.17 8.72 -3.84
CA MET A 45 5.33 8.15 -3.16
C MET A 45 5.83 6.89 -3.88
N LEU A 46 7.14 6.70 -3.93
CA LEU A 46 7.74 5.46 -4.41
C LEU A 46 7.89 4.46 -3.23
N PRO A 47 7.17 3.32 -3.22
CA PRO A 47 7.33 2.31 -2.18
C PRO A 47 8.72 1.69 -2.21
N LEU A 48 9.44 1.71 -1.10
CA LEU A 48 10.70 0.98 -0.95
C LEU A 48 10.46 -0.35 -0.24
N THR A 49 10.89 -1.42 -0.90
CA THR A 49 10.74 -2.79 -0.43
C THR A 49 12.10 -3.39 -0.12
N GLY A 50 12.33 -3.75 1.14
CA GLY A 50 13.54 -4.47 1.56
C GLY A 50 13.22 -5.95 1.76
N THR A 51 13.27 -6.74 0.69
CA THR A 51 13.01 -8.19 0.73
C THR A 51 13.99 -8.95 -0.15
N THR A 52 14.38 -10.16 0.28
CA THR A 52 15.11 -11.15 -0.54
C THR A 52 14.21 -12.28 -1.03
N ASP A 53 12.95 -12.30 -0.59
CA ASP A 53 11.96 -13.28 -1.01
C ASP A 53 11.43 -12.96 -2.41
N VAL A 54 11.46 -13.96 -3.30
CA VAL A 54 11.10 -13.81 -4.71
C VAL A 54 9.62 -13.50 -4.91
N ALA A 55 8.73 -14.06 -4.09
CA ALA A 55 7.30 -13.78 -4.17
C ALA A 55 7.04 -12.31 -3.78
N HIS A 56 7.65 -11.83 -2.68
CA HIS A 56 7.51 -10.44 -2.28
C HIS A 56 8.12 -9.44 -3.28
N MET A 57 9.25 -9.80 -3.93
CA MET A 57 9.78 -8.97 -5.02
C MET A 57 8.79 -8.84 -6.18
N ARG A 58 8.11 -9.94 -6.55
CA ARG A 58 7.07 -9.92 -7.59
C ARG A 58 5.87 -9.07 -7.18
N ASP A 59 5.36 -9.26 -5.96
CA ASP A 59 4.25 -8.47 -5.43
C ASP A 59 4.56 -6.97 -5.47
N SER A 60 5.80 -6.58 -5.18
CA SER A 60 6.24 -5.18 -5.17
C SER A 60 6.22 -4.55 -6.57
N LEU A 61 6.39 -5.34 -7.63
CA LEU A 61 6.36 -4.90 -9.02
C LEU A 61 4.94 -4.96 -9.61
N ASP A 62 4.10 -5.86 -9.11
CA ASP A 62 2.75 -6.13 -9.58
C ASP A 62 1.70 -5.22 -8.92
N ILE A 63 1.93 -3.90 -9.02
CA ILE A 63 1.06 -2.85 -8.44
C ILE A 63 0.50 -1.89 -9.50
N PHE A 64 0.85 -2.09 -10.77
CA PHE A 64 0.52 -1.17 -11.86
C PHE A 64 -0.62 -1.64 -12.75
N ASP A 65 -1.10 -2.86 -12.55
CA ASP A 65 -2.19 -3.48 -13.32
C ASP A 65 -3.58 -3.23 -12.72
N PHE A 66 -3.65 -2.50 -11.61
CA PHE A 66 -4.90 -1.99 -11.03
C PHE A 66 -4.73 -0.55 -10.52
N THR A 67 -5.85 0.10 -10.24
CA THR A 67 -5.91 1.48 -9.73
C THR A 67 -6.98 1.50 -8.65
N LEU A 68 -6.65 2.12 -7.52
CA LEU A 68 -7.61 2.27 -6.42
C LEU A 68 -8.64 3.32 -6.80
N THR A 69 -9.89 3.06 -6.46
CA THR A 69 -10.94 4.07 -6.59
C THR A 69 -10.75 5.19 -5.58
N HIS A 70 -11.36 6.35 -5.83
CA HIS A 70 -11.31 7.47 -4.89
C HIS A 70 -11.82 7.08 -3.50
N ASP A 71 -12.94 6.35 -3.42
CA ASP A 71 -13.54 5.93 -2.15
C ASP A 71 -12.63 4.96 -1.36
N GLU A 72 -11.88 4.11 -2.06
CA GLU A 72 -10.92 3.20 -1.42
C GLU A 72 -9.69 3.96 -0.92
N ILE A 73 -9.21 4.95 -1.67
CA ILE A 73 -8.14 5.86 -1.21
C ILE A 73 -8.60 6.59 0.06
N GLU A 74 -9.80 7.17 0.07
CA GLU A 74 -10.37 7.82 1.26
C GLU A 74 -10.53 6.85 2.44
N THR A 75 -10.95 5.61 2.17
CA THR A 75 -11.05 4.55 3.19
C THR A 75 -9.69 4.24 3.81
N LEU A 76 -8.63 4.16 3.00
CA LEU A 76 -7.27 3.92 3.46
C LEU A 76 -6.68 5.12 4.20
N LEU A 77 -6.95 6.35 3.75
CA LEU A 77 -6.56 7.60 4.44
C LEU A 77 -7.20 7.69 5.83
N ALA A 78 -8.43 7.22 5.99
CA ALA A 78 -9.16 7.23 7.25
C ALA A 78 -8.69 6.16 8.27
N LEU A 79 -7.78 5.27 7.89
CA LEU A 79 -7.27 4.23 8.79
C LEU A 79 -6.45 4.84 9.94
N ARG A 80 -7.01 4.78 11.16
CA ARG A 80 -6.24 5.12 12.36
C ARG A 80 -5.00 4.22 12.46
N GLY A 81 -3.83 4.86 12.53
CA GLY A 81 -2.54 4.18 12.70
C GLY A 81 -1.84 3.82 11.40
N LEU A 82 -2.42 4.11 10.23
CA LEU A 82 -1.67 4.10 8.98
C LEU A 82 -0.78 5.35 8.92
N ARG A 83 0.53 5.15 9.08
CA ARG A 83 1.55 6.18 8.95
C ARG A 83 2.02 6.24 7.51
N TYR A 84 1.81 7.39 6.91
CA TYR A 84 2.34 7.81 5.62
C TYR A 84 2.71 9.29 5.75
N GLU A 85 3.80 9.69 5.13
CA GLU A 85 4.26 11.09 5.11
C GLU A 85 4.34 11.50 3.63
N THR A 86 3.81 12.66 3.28
CA THR A 86 3.91 13.21 1.93
C THR A 86 4.87 14.39 1.96
N ALA A 87 5.66 14.57 0.90
CA ALA A 87 6.46 15.78 0.76
C ALA A 87 5.52 16.96 0.48
N THR A 88 5.34 17.84 1.48
CA THR A 88 4.74 19.17 1.28
C THR A 88 5.82 20.16 0.85
#